data_AF-A0A920G5H8-F1
#
_entry.id   AF-A0A920G5H8-F1
#
_cell.length_a   1.000
_cell.length_b   1.000
_cell.length_c   1.000
_cell.angle_alpha   90.00
_cell.angle_beta   90.00
_cell.angle_gamma   90.00
#
_symmetry.space_group_name_H-M   'P 1'
#
loop_
_entity.id
_entity.type
_entity.pdbx_description
1 polymer ?
#
loop_
_entity_poly.entity_id
_entity_poly.type
_entity_poly.pdbx_seq_one_letter_code
_entity_poly.pdbx_strand_id
1 'polypeptide(L)'
;MTVSPESETALSTCVNVDGSGSQALVGEALVLNNWIQDCASGAGDQGTLANVSGLDNGTIAAVPAELDNNFASQASEALLSSAIDWDAVNSAYSESVADASFLDATDYIGAVNPDGTDIWWAGWTIEGSVGNPTLPEASCPAGTDELEAGLCLLPPTVSTDLTLTAGVDYLMEGRVTVGNGNGQLETNGDGTLSDGSSVRNVTLTIEAGVNVFGKSGTFANLVITRGSKLMAVGTKSAPIVFSSDDEGLDGSGEWGGLIIHGYAPHNECAEGGSYCDIDSEGESGFAGGYDPDDSSGVLRYVVVAEGGYEFSTGNEINGISLVGVGSGTEMDYIQVHGNSDDGIEFYGGNVNVKHGVFTNNNDDSVDWDEGYQGNLQYIIVKQGASKGEAFEMDTEGSSDGFLSKPTLANVTIINDKVADRAKYSLNFKKRSGGFFHNTVVTVADSSQTAVDTCINVDGSGSEALVGSALVINNWIQDCGQGEGVHGTLSGSNVSFDASTVTETDAALDALLSSQAPEAAGLEPLDWDAINGAYPESVADGDYLDATDYIGAVNPDGSDPWWAGWTVSGSL
;
A
#
# COMPACT_ATOMS: atom_id res chain seq x y z
N MET A 1 -15.17 -32.20 -17.19
CA MET A 1 -15.95 -31.81 -18.39
C MET A 1 -17.34 -32.41 -18.31
N THR A 2 -18.38 -31.61 -18.56
CA THR A 2 -19.77 -32.05 -18.60
C THR A 2 -20.48 -31.37 -19.77
N VAL A 3 -21.58 -31.95 -20.26
CA VAL A 3 -22.39 -31.36 -21.34
C VAL A 3 -23.58 -30.64 -20.73
N SER A 4 -23.78 -29.37 -21.08
CA SER A 4 -24.97 -28.63 -20.64
C SER A 4 -26.24 -29.38 -21.10
N PRO A 5 -27.28 -29.49 -20.24
CA PRO A 5 -28.58 -30.02 -20.63
C PRO A 5 -29.22 -29.26 -21.81
N GLU A 6 -28.81 -28.00 -22.03
CA GLU A 6 -29.29 -27.16 -23.12
C GLU A 6 -28.52 -27.38 -24.44
N SER A 7 -27.46 -28.21 -24.43
CA SER A 7 -26.71 -28.50 -25.65
C SER A 7 -27.57 -29.24 -26.66
N GLU A 8 -27.88 -28.58 -27.78
CA GLU A 8 -28.59 -29.20 -28.90
C GLU A 8 -27.73 -30.21 -29.67
N THR A 9 -26.41 -30.20 -29.45
CA THR A 9 -25.46 -31.11 -30.11
C THR A 9 -25.06 -32.21 -29.14
N ALA A 10 -25.31 -33.45 -29.55
CA ALA A 10 -24.80 -34.63 -28.85
C ALA A 10 -23.29 -34.70 -29.00
N LEU A 11 -22.58 -34.62 -27.87
CA LEU A 11 -21.18 -35.00 -27.79
C LEU A 11 -21.08 -36.49 -27.46
N SER A 12 -19.99 -37.14 -27.88
CA SER A 12 -19.69 -38.54 -27.56
C SER A 12 -18.23 -38.77 -27.19
N THR A 13 -17.37 -37.78 -27.43
CA THR A 13 -15.93 -37.83 -27.21
C THR A 13 -15.50 -36.50 -26.59
N CYS A 14 -14.77 -36.55 -25.49
CA CYS A 14 -14.32 -35.36 -24.77
C CYS A 14 -13.19 -34.61 -25.50
N VAL A 15 -12.17 -35.35 -25.95
CA VAL A 15 -10.96 -34.79 -26.54
C VAL A 15 -10.78 -35.32 -27.96
N ASN A 16 -10.63 -34.42 -28.92
CA ASN A 16 -10.31 -34.78 -30.29
C ASN A 16 -8.86 -34.41 -30.59
N VAL A 17 -8.00 -35.42 -30.76
CA VAL A 17 -6.59 -35.27 -31.12
C VAL A 17 -6.43 -35.53 -32.62
N ASP A 18 -6.30 -34.45 -33.37
CA ASP A 18 -6.19 -34.48 -34.83
C ASP A 18 -4.77 -34.17 -35.31
N GLY A 19 -4.36 -34.88 -36.37
CA GLY A 19 -3.06 -34.70 -37.02
C GLY A 19 -1.95 -35.57 -36.43
N SER A 20 -1.08 -36.09 -37.31
CA SER A 20 -0.03 -37.04 -36.91
C SER A 20 1.02 -36.45 -35.96
N GLY A 21 1.18 -35.11 -35.95
CA GLY A 21 2.06 -34.42 -35.01
C GLY A 21 1.54 -34.52 -33.58
N SER A 22 0.31 -34.05 -33.34
CA SER A 22 -0.32 -34.09 -32.02
C SER A 22 -0.52 -35.52 -31.51
N GLN A 23 -0.86 -36.46 -32.41
CA GLN A 23 -0.99 -37.88 -32.06
C GLN A 23 0.34 -38.51 -31.63
N ALA A 24 1.48 -38.02 -32.14
CA ALA A 24 2.80 -38.52 -31.74
C ALA A 24 3.23 -38.02 -30.36
N LEU A 25 2.60 -36.98 -29.81
CA LEU A 25 2.91 -36.42 -28.49
C LEU A 25 2.12 -37.08 -27.35
N VAL A 26 1.15 -37.94 -27.66
CA VAL A 26 0.29 -38.59 -26.66
C VAL A 26 1.12 -39.43 -25.69
N GLY A 27 1.02 -39.13 -24.40
CA GLY A 27 1.77 -39.82 -23.34
C GLY A 27 3.20 -39.28 -23.11
N GLU A 28 3.63 -38.29 -23.89
CA GLU A 28 4.90 -37.56 -23.70
C GLU A 28 4.61 -36.10 -23.33
N ALA A 29 4.28 -35.26 -24.33
CA ALA A 29 3.98 -33.84 -24.15
C ALA A 29 2.47 -33.54 -24.13
N LEU A 30 1.63 -34.50 -24.55
CA LEU A 30 0.17 -34.40 -24.46
C LEU A 30 -0.32 -35.44 -23.45
N VAL A 31 -0.59 -34.96 -22.23
CA VAL A 31 -0.99 -35.77 -21.07
C VAL A 31 -2.16 -35.11 -20.37
N LEU A 32 -3.09 -35.93 -19.89
CA LEU A 32 -4.20 -35.49 -19.04
C LEU A 32 -3.97 -36.05 -17.64
N ASN A 33 -4.02 -35.19 -16.63
CA ASN A 33 -3.86 -35.55 -15.21
C ASN A 33 -5.10 -35.09 -14.45
N ASN A 34 -5.56 -35.90 -13.49
CA ASN A 34 -6.64 -35.57 -12.56
C ASN A 34 -7.86 -34.99 -13.28
N TRP A 35 -8.54 -35.81 -14.06
CA TRP A 35 -9.61 -35.37 -14.95
C TRP A 35 -10.92 -36.10 -14.64
N ILE A 36 -12.02 -35.36 -14.61
CA ILE A 36 -13.39 -35.92 -14.57
C ILE A 36 -14.09 -35.64 -15.88
N GLN A 37 -14.74 -36.66 -16.47
CA GLN A 37 -15.56 -36.45 -17.65
C GLN A 37 -16.91 -37.14 -17.67
N ASP A 38 -17.86 -36.44 -18.29
CA ASP A 38 -19.09 -36.96 -18.85
C ASP A 38 -19.42 -36.16 -20.12
N CYS A 39 -18.98 -36.66 -21.28
CA CYS A 39 -19.13 -35.93 -22.54
C CYS A 39 -20.21 -36.52 -23.44
N ALA A 40 -21.06 -37.42 -22.93
CA ALA A 40 -22.18 -37.93 -23.67
C ALA A 40 -23.48 -37.22 -23.28
N SER A 41 -24.35 -36.98 -24.26
CA SER A 41 -25.63 -36.31 -24.02
C SER A 41 -26.73 -37.25 -23.47
N GLY A 42 -26.45 -38.55 -23.36
CA GLY A 42 -27.41 -39.56 -22.93
C GLY A 42 -27.18 -39.99 -21.49
N ALA A 43 -28.22 -39.98 -20.65
CA ALA A 43 -28.12 -40.40 -19.26
C ALA A 43 -27.53 -41.83 -19.13
N GLY A 44 -26.38 -41.96 -18.47
CA GLY A 44 -25.68 -43.22 -18.23
C GLY A 44 -24.67 -43.64 -19.30
N ASP A 45 -24.52 -42.85 -20.37
CA ASP A 45 -23.39 -42.93 -21.31
C ASP A 45 -22.45 -41.78 -20.93
N GLN A 46 -21.17 -42.06 -20.66
CA GLN A 46 -20.17 -41.07 -20.22
C GLN A 46 -19.30 -40.56 -21.39
N GLY A 47 -19.52 -41.13 -22.58
CA GLY A 47 -18.70 -40.90 -23.77
C GLY A 47 -17.31 -41.54 -23.66
N THR A 48 -16.43 -41.23 -24.62
CA THR A 48 -15.02 -41.62 -24.57
C THR A 48 -14.14 -40.42 -24.21
N LEU A 49 -13.03 -40.67 -23.50
CA LEU A 49 -12.04 -39.63 -23.19
C LEU A 49 -11.50 -38.98 -24.47
N ALA A 50 -11.08 -39.79 -25.45
CA ALA A 50 -10.51 -39.28 -26.68
C ALA A 50 -10.71 -40.21 -27.88
N ASN A 51 -10.42 -39.68 -29.07
CA ASN A 51 -10.32 -40.44 -30.33
C ASN A 51 -9.00 -41.24 -30.46
N VAL A 52 -8.08 -41.11 -29.50
CA VAL A 52 -6.78 -41.80 -29.43
C VAL A 52 -6.60 -42.53 -28.09
N SER A 53 -5.74 -43.55 -28.07
CA SER A 53 -5.34 -44.25 -26.85
C SER A 53 -4.08 -43.63 -26.23
N GLY A 54 -3.90 -43.77 -24.92
CA GLY A 54 -2.65 -43.38 -24.22
C GLY A 54 -2.71 -42.04 -23.48
N LEU A 55 -3.83 -41.32 -23.54
CA LEU A 55 -4.07 -40.12 -22.73
C LEU A 55 -4.49 -40.42 -21.30
N ASP A 56 -5.11 -41.59 -21.07
CA ASP A 56 -5.46 -42.03 -19.73
C ASP A 56 -4.23 -42.64 -19.06
N ASN A 57 -3.75 -41.97 -18.03
CA ASN A 57 -2.62 -42.40 -17.20
C ASN A 57 -3.05 -43.01 -15.86
N GLY A 58 -4.35 -43.30 -15.69
CA GLY A 58 -4.93 -43.87 -14.47
C GLY A 58 -5.48 -42.84 -13.49
N THR A 59 -5.44 -41.54 -13.81
CA THR A 59 -6.02 -40.46 -12.98
C THR A 59 -7.33 -39.88 -13.57
N ILE A 60 -7.91 -40.58 -14.53
CA ILE A 60 -9.10 -40.13 -15.25
C ILE A 60 -10.33 -40.87 -14.75
N ALA A 61 -11.35 -40.12 -14.30
CA ALA A 61 -12.63 -40.66 -13.89
C ALA A 61 -13.73 -40.31 -14.89
N ALA A 62 -14.39 -41.34 -15.45
CA ALA A 62 -15.59 -41.16 -16.25
C ALA A 62 -16.80 -41.14 -15.31
N VAL A 63 -17.13 -39.96 -14.77
CA VAL A 63 -18.27 -39.71 -13.89
C VAL A 63 -18.85 -38.33 -14.19
N PRO A 64 -20.16 -38.11 -14.00
CA PRO A 64 -20.74 -36.78 -14.09
C PRO A 64 -20.09 -35.86 -13.05
N ALA A 65 -19.72 -34.64 -13.44
CA ALA A 65 -19.13 -33.67 -12.51
C ALA A 65 -20.15 -33.14 -11.49
N GLU A 66 -21.45 -33.21 -11.80
CA GLU A 66 -22.54 -32.75 -10.94
C GLU A 66 -22.29 -31.33 -10.39
N LEU A 67 -22.03 -30.36 -11.28
CA LEU A 67 -21.71 -28.99 -10.86
C LEU A 67 -22.88 -28.37 -10.06
N ASP A 68 -22.56 -27.74 -8.94
CA ASP A 68 -23.50 -26.93 -8.17
C ASP A 68 -23.67 -25.51 -8.75
N ASN A 69 -24.40 -24.64 -8.05
CA ASN A 69 -24.60 -23.24 -8.48
C ASN A 69 -23.30 -22.41 -8.48
N ASN A 70 -22.29 -22.86 -7.76
CA ASN A 70 -20.97 -22.23 -7.67
C ASN A 70 -20.00 -22.78 -8.73
N PHE A 71 -20.44 -23.72 -9.57
CA PHE A 71 -19.62 -24.47 -10.52
C PHE A 71 -18.57 -25.38 -9.85
N ALA A 72 -18.79 -25.73 -8.58
CA ALA A 72 -18.01 -26.72 -7.85
C ALA A 72 -18.51 -28.13 -8.17
N SER A 73 -17.59 -29.03 -8.50
CA SER A 73 -17.92 -30.43 -8.83
C SER A 73 -18.33 -31.20 -7.59
N GLN A 74 -19.53 -31.79 -7.59
CA GLN A 74 -20.04 -32.61 -6.47
C GLN A 74 -19.68 -34.10 -6.60
N ALA A 75 -18.99 -34.48 -7.69
CA ALA A 75 -18.43 -35.83 -7.83
C ALA A 75 -17.40 -36.12 -6.73
N SER A 76 -17.48 -37.31 -6.11
CA SER A 76 -16.53 -37.71 -5.05
C SER A 76 -15.08 -37.78 -5.53
N GLU A 77 -14.88 -38.07 -6.81
CA GLU A 77 -13.60 -38.14 -7.49
C GLU A 77 -12.96 -36.76 -7.68
N ALA A 78 -13.74 -35.69 -7.48
CA ALA A 78 -13.22 -34.33 -7.58
C ALA A 78 -12.38 -33.95 -6.36
N LEU A 79 -12.43 -34.72 -5.28
CA LEU A 79 -11.57 -34.55 -4.11
C LEU A 79 -10.41 -35.54 -4.19
N LEU A 80 -9.20 -35.00 -4.23
CA LEU A 80 -7.96 -35.76 -4.22
C LEU A 80 -7.51 -35.99 -2.77
N SER A 81 -6.75 -37.05 -2.54
CA SER A 81 -6.22 -37.35 -1.20
C SER A 81 -5.08 -36.43 -0.74
N SER A 82 -4.55 -35.64 -1.66
CA SER A 82 -3.41 -34.74 -1.47
C SER A 82 -3.36 -33.72 -2.60
N ALA A 83 -2.80 -32.55 -2.30
CA ALA A 83 -2.55 -31.52 -3.30
C ALA A 83 -1.62 -32.01 -4.43
N ILE A 84 -1.76 -31.42 -5.61
CA ILE A 84 -0.86 -31.68 -6.73
C ILE A 84 0.57 -31.21 -6.41
N ASP A 85 1.55 -32.03 -6.75
CA ASP A 85 2.98 -31.72 -6.60
C ASP A 85 3.53 -31.32 -7.98
N TRP A 86 3.67 -30.01 -8.20
CA TRP A 86 4.14 -29.45 -9.47
C TRP A 86 5.59 -29.84 -9.78
N ASP A 87 6.44 -30.02 -8.76
CA ASP A 87 7.82 -30.47 -8.94
C ASP A 87 7.87 -31.94 -9.39
N ALA A 88 6.99 -32.78 -8.83
CA ALA A 88 6.81 -34.16 -9.29
C ALA A 88 6.29 -34.23 -10.73
N VAL A 89 5.36 -33.34 -11.11
CA VAL A 89 4.87 -33.23 -12.49
C VAL A 89 6.00 -32.86 -13.44
N ASN A 90 6.79 -31.83 -13.13
CA ASN A 90 7.94 -31.42 -13.93
C ASN A 90 9.02 -32.51 -14.03
N SER A 91 9.18 -33.30 -12.97
CA SER A 91 10.10 -34.44 -12.95
C SER A 91 9.59 -35.62 -13.80
N ALA A 92 8.27 -35.85 -13.82
CA ALA A 92 7.65 -36.94 -14.56
C ALA A 92 7.55 -36.65 -16.07
N TYR A 93 7.38 -35.38 -16.45
CA TYR A 93 7.19 -34.94 -17.84
C TYR A 93 8.22 -33.87 -18.20
N SER A 94 9.28 -34.25 -18.92
CA SER A 94 10.42 -33.37 -19.21
C SER A 94 10.11 -32.17 -20.11
N GLU A 95 8.95 -32.17 -20.77
CA GLU A 95 8.46 -31.04 -21.57
C GLU A 95 7.49 -30.13 -20.79
N SER A 96 7.18 -30.46 -19.54
CA SER A 96 6.38 -29.61 -18.66
C SER A 96 7.11 -28.30 -18.35
N VAL A 97 6.35 -27.22 -18.33
CA VAL A 97 6.80 -25.86 -17.98
C VAL A 97 6.02 -25.31 -16.78
N ALA A 98 5.48 -26.18 -15.95
CA ALA A 98 4.68 -25.78 -14.80
C ALA A 98 5.54 -24.94 -13.84
N ASP A 99 5.03 -23.75 -13.52
CA ASP A 99 5.66 -22.85 -12.55
C ASP A 99 4.98 -23.03 -11.19
N ALA A 100 5.65 -23.72 -10.28
CA ALA A 100 5.14 -24.00 -8.94
C ALA A 100 4.98 -22.74 -8.07
N SER A 101 5.57 -21.60 -8.48
CA SER A 101 5.37 -20.31 -7.79
C SER A 101 4.11 -19.57 -8.25
N PHE A 102 3.55 -19.96 -9.40
CA PHE A 102 2.34 -19.36 -9.96
C PHE A 102 1.12 -20.27 -9.85
N LEU A 103 1.30 -21.59 -9.98
CA LEU A 103 0.20 -22.56 -9.94
C LEU A 103 -0.08 -23.01 -8.51
N ASP A 104 -1.30 -22.81 -8.05
CA ASP A 104 -1.75 -23.30 -6.74
C ASP A 104 -1.67 -24.83 -6.68
N ALA A 105 -1.18 -25.34 -5.54
CA ALA A 105 -1.20 -26.76 -5.23
C ALA A 105 -2.56 -27.12 -4.62
N THR A 106 -3.51 -27.54 -5.44
CA THR A 106 -4.86 -27.91 -5.00
C THR A 106 -5.04 -29.41 -4.87
N ASP A 107 -5.90 -29.83 -3.95
CA ASP A 107 -6.30 -31.22 -3.73
C ASP A 107 -7.68 -31.52 -4.34
N TYR A 108 -8.05 -30.83 -5.41
CA TYR A 108 -9.32 -31.03 -6.09
C TYR A 108 -9.23 -30.89 -7.62
N ILE A 109 -10.24 -31.42 -8.31
CA ILE A 109 -10.40 -31.37 -9.77
C ILE A 109 -11.45 -30.34 -10.16
N GLY A 110 -11.01 -29.27 -10.82
CA GLY A 110 -11.88 -28.19 -11.28
C GLY A 110 -11.28 -26.82 -10.96
N ALA A 111 -12.00 -25.76 -11.32
CA ALA A 111 -11.58 -24.38 -11.05
C ALA A 111 -12.16 -23.82 -9.74
N VAL A 112 -13.07 -24.55 -9.08
CA VAL A 112 -13.75 -24.14 -7.84
C VAL A 112 -13.68 -25.31 -6.88
N ASN A 113 -13.28 -25.04 -5.63
CA ASN A 113 -13.14 -26.06 -4.60
C ASN A 113 -14.51 -26.76 -4.36
N PRO A 114 -14.59 -28.10 -4.45
CA PRO A 114 -15.80 -28.88 -4.17
C PRO A 114 -16.48 -28.61 -2.82
N ASP A 115 -15.75 -28.12 -1.81
CA ASP A 115 -16.32 -27.77 -0.50
C ASP A 115 -17.05 -26.42 -0.47
N GLY A 116 -16.98 -25.63 -1.55
CA GLY A 116 -17.64 -24.33 -1.69
C GLY A 116 -17.06 -23.22 -0.82
N THR A 117 -15.87 -23.42 -0.25
CA THR A 117 -15.20 -22.44 0.64
C THR A 117 -14.51 -21.30 -0.12
N ASP A 118 -14.16 -21.52 -1.39
CA ASP A 118 -13.53 -20.52 -2.25
C ASP A 118 -14.26 -20.43 -3.59
N ILE A 119 -14.94 -19.29 -3.81
CA ILE A 119 -15.67 -18.96 -5.03
C ILE A 119 -15.00 -17.74 -5.65
N TRP A 120 -13.72 -17.88 -6.01
CA TRP A 120 -12.84 -16.82 -6.52
C TRP A 120 -13.41 -15.96 -7.66
N TRP A 121 -14.38 -16.47 -8.42
CA TRP A 121 -15.00 -15.74 -9.53
C TRP A 121 -16.13 -14.80 -9.09
N ALA A 122 -16.63 -14.91 -7.86
CA ALA A 122 -17.69 -14.07 -7.35
C ALA A 122 -17.19 -12.64 -7.06
N GLY A 123 -18.09 -11.65 -7.17
CA GLY A 123 -17.80 -10.26 -6.79
C GLY A 123 -17.12 -9.40 -7.87
N TRP A 124 -16.41 -9.98 -8.84
CA TRP A 124 -15.76 -9.22 -9.92
C TRP A 124 -16.23 -9.61 -11.34
N THR A 125 -16.89 -10.76 -11.49
CA THR A 125 -17.48 -11.17 -12.76
C THR A 125 -18.83 -10.49 -13.01
N ILE A 126 -19.25 -10.45 -14.27
CA ILE A 126 -20.56 -9.89 -14.65
C ILE A 126 -21.65 -10.72 -13.97
N GLU A 127 -22.55 -10.06 -13.23
CA GLU A 127 -23.67 -10.72 -12.55
C GLU A 127 -24.48 -11.61 -13.51
N GLY A 128 -24.67 -12.87 -13.13
CA GLY A 128 -25.39 -13.87 -13.92
C GLY A 128 -24.63 -14.46 -15.12
N SER A 129 -23.39 -14.05 -15.39
CA SER A 129 -22.61 -14.56 -16.53
C SER A 129 -21.99 -15.94 -16.31
N VAL A 130 -21.56 -16.22 -15.08
CA VAL A 130 -21.08 -17.54 -14.66
C VAL A 130 -22.23 -18.27 -13.97
N GLY A 131 -22.88 -17.64 -13.02
CA GLY A 131 -24.09 -18.13 -12.34
C GLY A 131 -24.56 -17.10 -11.32
N ASN A 132 -25.43 -17.53 -10.41
CA ASN A 132 -25.75 -16.77 -9.19
C ASN A 132 -25.14 -17.53 -8.02
N PRO A 133 -23.93 -17.15 -7.57
CA PRO A 133 -23.25 -17.89 -6.53
C PRO A 133 -24.03 -17.82 -5.24
N THR A 134 -24.06 -18.93 -4.50
CA THR A 134 -24.40 -18.92 -3.10
C THR A 134 -23.08 -18.81 -2.34
N LEU A 135 -22.75 -17.59 -1.90
CA LEU A 135 -21.56 -17.37 -1.10
C LEU A 135 -21.81 -17.91 0.33
N PRO A 136 -20.84 -18.63 0.93
CA PRO A 136 -20.88 -18.84 2.37
C PRO A 136 -20.87 -17.47 3.07
N GLU A 137 -21.61 -17.34 4.17
CA GLU A 137 -21.48 -16.14 5.01
C GLU A 137 -20.03 -16.08 5.50
N ALA A 138 -19.39 -14.93 5.29
CA ALA A 138 -18.04 -14.70 5.77
C ALA A 138 -18.03 -14.87 7.30
N SER A 139 -16.99 -15.53 7.80
CA SER A 139 -16.85 -15.83 9.22
C SER A 139 -15.46 -15.46 9.70
N CYS A 140 -15.31 -15.18 10.98
CA CYS A 140 -14.03 -14.81 11.56
C CYS A 140 -12.95 -15.87 11.29
N PRO A 141 -11.81 -15.48 10.69
CA PRO A 141 -10.74 -16.40 10.37
C PRO A 141 -10.09 -16.96 11.65
N ALA A 142 -9.45 -18.13 11.52
CA ALA A 142 -8.75 -18.76 12.63
C ALA A 142 -7.70 -17.79 13.23
N GLY A 143 -7.68 -17.66 14.55
CA GLY A 143 -6.83 -16.70 15.27
C GLY A 143 -7.53 -15.40 15.66
N THR A 144 -8.77 -15.20 15.21
CA THR A 144 -9.66 -14.13 15.67
C THR A 144 -10.87 -14.71 16.42
N ASP A 145 -11.54 -13.89 17.23
CA ASP A 145 -12.75 -14.28 17.94
C ASP A 145 -13.97 -13.53 17.40
N GLU A 146 -15.08 -14.22 17.15
CA GLU A 146 -16.34 -13.55 16.75
C GLU A 146 -16.95 -12.82 17.95
N LEU A 147 -17.11 -11.50 17.84
CA LEU A 147 -17.78 -10.68 18.86
C LEU A 147 -19.28 -10.64 18.63
N GLU A 148 -19.66 -10.42 17.38
CA GLU A 148 -21.02 -10.46 16.87
C GLU A 148 -21.01 -10.79 15.38
N ALA A 149 -22.18 -11.05 14.81
CA ALA A 149 -22.29 -11.46 13.42
C ALA A 149 -21.67 -10.40 12.50
N GLY A 150 -20.60 -10.77 11.79
CA GLY A 150 -19.87 -9.88 10.90
C GLY A 150 -18.75 -9.04 11.54
N LEU A 151 -18.45 -9.22 12.84
CA LEU A 151 -17.39 -8.47 13.53
C LEU A 151 -16.44 -9.40 14.31
N CYS A 152 -15.16 -9.32 13.98
CA CYS A 152 -14.10 -10.18 14.51
C CYS A 152 -13.12 -9.40 15.39
N LEU A 153 -12.87 -9.87 16.60
CA LEU A 153 -11.84 -9.35 17.49
C LEU A 153 -10.46 -9.85 17.04
N LEU A 154 -9.55 -8.91 16.82
CA LEU A 154 -8.14 -9.22 16.60
C LEU A 154 -7.44 -9.57 17.93
N PRO A 155 -6.54 -10.57 17.93
CA PRO A 155 -5.76 -10.88 19.12
C PRO A 155 -4.75 -9.75 19.39
N PRO A 156 -4.34 -9.52 20.65
CA PRO A 156 -3.32 -8.51 20.98
C PRO A 156 -1.95 -8.82 20.34
N THR A 157 -1.71 -10.06 19.92
CA THR A 157 -0.49 -10.45 19.21
C THR A 157 -0.82 -11.44 18.12
N VAL A 158 -0.45 -11.11 16.88
CA VAL A 158 -0.48 -12.00 15.72
C VAL A 158 0.89 -12.67 15.62
N SER A 159 0.95 -13.95 16.00
CA SER A 159 2.22 -14.70 16.15
C SER A 159 2.54 -15.68 15.02
N THR A 160 1.58 -15.86 14.11
CA THR A 160 1.66 -16.67 12.89
C THR A 160 0.89 -15.93 11.81
N ASP A 161 1.13 -16.27 10.55
CA ASP A 161 0.45 -15.65 9.42
C ASP A 161 -1.07 -15.65 9.62
N LEU A 162 -1.69 -14.51 9.35
CA LEU A 162 -3.12 -14.27 9.52
C LEU A 162 -3.64 -13.53 8.30
N THR A 163 -4.74 -14.00 7.74
CA THR A 163 -5.46 -13.31 6.67
C THR A 163 -6.78 -12.77 7.22
N LEU A 164 -6.98 -11.46 7.11
CA LEU A 164 -8.25 -10.79 7.37
C LEU A 164 -9.07 -10.86 6.08
N THR A 165 -10.08 -11.72 6.08
CA THR A 165 -10.94 -12.04 4.94
C THR A 165 -12.04 -10.99 4.78
N ALA A 166 -12.37 -10.65 3.54
CA ALA A 166 -13.47 -9.75 3.22
C ALA A 166 -14.83 -10.34 3.62
N GLY A 167 -15.82 -9.45 3.84
CA GLY A 167 -17.19 -9.82 4.23
C GLY A 167 -17.45 -9.85 5.73
N VAL A 168 -16.42 -9.67 6.55
CA VAL A 168 -16.52 -9.33 7.98
C VAL A 168 -15.61 -8.13 8.28
N ASP A 169 -15.94 -7.39 9.32
CA ASP A 169 -15.12 -6.31 9.85
C ASP A 169 -14.25 -6.80 11.02
N TYR A 170 -13.20 -6.05 11.34
CA TYR A 170 -12.25 -6.40 12.39
C TYR A 170 -12.16 -5.29 13.44
N LEU A 171 -12.06 -5.66 14.72
CA LEU A 171 -11.91 -4.72 15.83
C LEU A 171 -10.61 -4.97 16.60
N MET A 172 -9.90 -3.90 16.91
CA MET A 172 -8.79 -3.84 17.85
C MET A 172 -9.26 -3.16 19.15
N GLU A 173 -9.40 -3.90 20.25
CA GLU A 173 -9.76 -3.30 21.54
C GLU A 173 -8.61 -2.52 22.20
N GLY A 174 -7.39 -2.78 21.75
CA GLY A 174 -6.14 -2.14 22.16
C GLY A 174 -5.07 -2.48 21.13
N ARG A 175 -3.80 -2.24 21.45
CA ARG A 175 -2.69 -2.57 20.53
C ARG A 175 -2.77 -4.01 20.02
N VAL A 176 -2.62 -4.16 18.71
CA VAL A 176 -2.31 -5.41 18.03
C VAL A 176 -0.86 -5.36 17.53
N THR A 177 -0.05 -6.33 17.92
CA THR A 177 1.35 -6.45 17.49
C THR A 177 1.52 -7.65 16.57
N VAL A 178 2.02 -7.43 15.35
CA VAL A 178 2.32 -8.47 14.37
C VAL A 178 3.80 -8.84 14.45
N GLY A 179 4.07 -10.09 14.84
CA GLY A 179 5.43 -10.57 15.11
C GLY A 179 5.96 -10.20 16.50
N ASN A 180 7.28 -10.15 16.63
CA ASN A 180 8.01 -9.80 17.86
C ASN A 180 9.31 -9.03 17.60
N GLY A 181 9.52 -8.51 16.39
CA GLY A 181 10.75 -7.82 15.99
C GLY A 181 10.95 -6.46 16.66
N ASN A 182 10.01 -6.01 17.47
CA ASN A 182 10.11 -4.82 18.31
C ASN A 182 10.86 -5.07 19.63
N GLY A 183 11.31 -6.32 19.87
CA GLY A 183 12.26 -6.63 20.92
C GLY A 183 13.67 -6.12 20.59
N GLN A 184 14.49 -5.97 21.62
CA GLN A 184 15.90 -5.58 21.48
C GLN A 184 16.70 -6.68 20.77
N LEU A 185 17.49 -6.33 19.76
CA LEU A 185 18.33 -7.27 19.02
C LEU A 185 19.66 -7.55 19.74
N GLU A 186 20.20 -8.76 19.55
CA GLU A 186 21.58 -9.07 19.96
C GLU A 186 22.57 -8.78 18.80
N THR A 187 22.18 -9.08 17.56
CA THR A 187 22.85 -8.68 16.31
C THR A 187 21.84 -8.50 15.15
N ASN A 188 22.05 -7.55 14.23
CA ASN A 188 21.37 -7.46 12.94
C ASN A 188 21.91 -8.59 12.07
N GLY A 189 21.12 -9.64 11.89
CA GLY A 189 21.39 -10.67 10.89
C GLY A 189 21.46 -12.11 11.40
N ASP A 190 21.45 -12.36 12.71
CA ASP A 190 21.14 -13.71 13.22
C ASP A 190 19.65 -13.91 13.54
N GLY A 191 18.87 -12.83 13.50
CA GLY A 191 17.44 -12.86 13.76
C GLY A 191 17.11 -13.27 15.18
N THR A 192 17.93 -12.88 16.17
CA THR A 192 17.70 -13.17 17.59
C THR A 192 17.49 -11.92 18.43
N LEU A 193 16.59 -12.04 19.39
CA LEU A 193 16.32 -11.05 20.42
C LEU A 193 17.23 -11.28 21.63
N SER A 194 17.41 -10.25 22.45
CA SER A 194 18.25 -10.28 23.66
C SER A 194 17.81 -11.30 24.73
N ASP A 195 16.56 -11.79 24.65
CA ASP A 195 16.04 -12.86 25.50
C ASP A 195 16.36 -14.29 24.97
N GLY A 196 17.04 -14.38 23.83
CA GLY A 196 17.44 -15.61 23.16
C GLY A 196 16.38 -16.22 22.25
N SER A 197 15.21 -15.58 22.09
CA SER A 197 14.20 -16.00 21.12
C SER A 197 14.54 -15.52 19.70
N SER A 198 14.05 -16.23 18.68
CA SER A 198 14.16 -15.77 17.30
C SER A 198 13.09 -14.72 16.97
N VAL A 199 13.44 -13.77 16.10
CA VAL A 199 12.48 -12.89 15.42
C VAL A 199 11.52 -13.75 14.61
N ARG A 200 10.23 -13.44 14.71
CA ARG A 200 9.13 -14.10 14.02
C ARG A 200 8.78 -13.28 12.80
N ASN A 201 8.99 -13.89 11.64
CA ASN A 201 8.56 -13.32 10.37
C ASN A 201 7.10 -13.69 10.17
N VAL A 202 6.19 -12.76 10.47
CA VAL A 202 4.74 -12.97 10.39
C VAL A 202 4.17 -12.09 9.29
N THR A 203 3.31 -12.65 8.44
CA THR A 203 2.58 -11.89 7.43
C THR A 203 1.14 -11.68 7.89
N LEU A 204 0.74 -10.42 8.06
CA LEU A 204 -0.67 -10.03 8.17
C LEU A 204 -1.16 -9.64 6.77
N THR A 205 -2.02 -10.46 6.19
CA THR A 205 -2.69 -10.17 4.92
C THR A 205 -4.07 -9.60 5.18
N ILE A 206 -4.46 -8.56 4.45
CA ILE A 206 -5.78 -7.94 4.54
C ILE A 206 -6.36 -7.90 3.12
N GLU A 207 -7.50 -8.56 2.94
CA GLU A 207 -8.20 -8.58 1.67
C GLU A 207 -8.84 -7.22 1.34
N ALA A 208 -9.03 -6.95 0.05
CA ALA A 208 -9.64 -5.71 -0.41
C ALA A 208 -11.05 -5.51 0.15
N GLY A 209 -11.38 -4.28 0.55
CA GLY A 209 -12.70 -3.92 1.08
C GLY A 209 -12.92 -4.23 2.56
N VAL A 210 -11.91 -4.74 3.27
CA VAL A 210 -11.97 -4.96 4.72
C VAL A 210 -11.91 -3.63 5.49
N ASN A 211 -12.75 -3.50 6.51
CA ASN A 211 -12.62 -2.45 7.53
C ASN A 211 -11.95 -3.02 8.78
N VAL A 212 -10.97 -2.28 9.31
CA VAL A 212 -10.28 -2.59 10.56
C VAL A 212 -10.44 -1.40 11.51
N PHE A 213 -11.22 -1.62 12.56
CA PHE A 213 -11.56 -0.60 13.55
C PHE A 213 -10.62 -0.62 14.74
N GLY A 214 -10.17 0.56 15.15
CA GLY A 214 -9.60 0.82 16.48
C GLY A 214 -10.72 1.20 17.44
N LYS A 215 -10.80 0.53 18.61
CA LYS A 215 -11.81 0.86 19.61
C LYS A 215 -11.60 2.29 20.15
N SER A 216 -12.61 3.13 19.96
CA SER A 216 -12.56 4.53 20.36
C SER A 216 -12.27 4.71 21.85
N GLY A 217 -11.38 5.65 22.17
CA GLY A 217 -11.03 5.97 23.55
C GLY A 217 -10.15 4.93 24.25
N THR A 218 -9.54 4.01 23.49
CA THR A 218 -8.50 3.11 23.98
C THR A 218 -7.21 3.33 23.22
N PHE A 219 -6.12 2.71 23.70
CA PHE A 219 -4.84 2.74 23.00
C PHE A 219 -4.77 1.67 21.90
N ALA A 220 -5.80 1.61 21.05
CA ALA A 220 -5.85 0.74 19.89
C ALA A 220 -4.91 1.25 18.79
N ASN A 221 -3.96 0.44 18.34
CA ASN A 221 -3.05 0.73 17.23
C ASN A 221 -2.58 -0.59 16.63
N LEU A 222 -2.12 -0.55 15.39
CA LEU A 222 -1.55 -1.71 14.72
C LEU A 222 -0.03 -1.52 14.55
N VAL A 223 0.74 -2.41 15.16
CA VAL A 223 2.21 -2.40 15.06
C VAL A 223 2.67 -3.58 14.22
N ILE A 224 3.33 -3.30 13.10
CA ILE A 224 4.03 -4.27 12.27
C ILE A 224 5.50 -4.25 12.66
N THR A 225 5.96 -5.32 13.32
CA THR A 225 7.33 -5.35 13.86
C THR A 225 8.35 -5.81 12.82
N ARG A 226 9.63 -5.50 13.05
CA ARG A 226 10.73 -5.90 12.17
C ARG A 226 10.68 -7.38 11.79
N GLY A 227 10.87 -7.67 10.51
CA GLY A 227 10.80 -9.02 9.93
C GLY A 227 9.37 -9.51 9.61
N SER A 228 8.34 -8.83 10.13
CA SER A 228 6.95 -9.07 9.75
C SER A 228 6.54 -8.22 8.56
N LYS A 229 5.43 -8.57 7.92
CA LYS A 229 4.89 -7.89 6.74
C LYS A 229 3.43 -7.57 6.90
N LEU A 230 3.04 -6.40 6.39
CA LEU A 230 1.64 -6.05 6.13
C LEU A 230 1.36 -6.15 4.63
N MET A 231 0.47 -7.04 4.24
CA MET A 231 0.00 -7.20 2.88
C MET A 231 -1.43 -6.66 2.80
N ALA A 232 -1.57 -5.33 2.77
CA ALA A 232 -2.85 -4.63 2.67
C ALA A 232 -3.05 -4.16 1.23
N VAL A 233 -3.62 -5.03 0.40
CA VAL A 233 -3.76 -4.81 -1.04
C VAL A 233 -5.22 -4.62 -1.41
N GLY A 234 -5.73 -3.41 -1.18
CA GLY A 234 -7.04 -2.97 -1.62
C GLY A 234 -7.11 -2.74 -3.13
N THR A 235 -8.29 -2.29 -3.57
CA THR A 235 -8.52 -1.84 -4.94
C THR A 235 -9.23 -0.50 -4.96
N LYS A 236 -9.17 0.22 -6.08
CA LYS A 236 -9.90 1.48 -6.26
C LYS A 236 -11.40 1.39 -5.89
N SER A 237 -12.05 0.26 -6.18
CA SER A 237 -13.48 0.05 -5.87
C SER A 237 -13.74 -0.56 -4.49
N ALA A 238 -12.71 -1.06 -3.83
CA ALA A 238 -12.79 -1.71 -2.52
C ALA A 238 -11.48 -1.42 -1.76
N PRO A 239 -11.28 -0.17 -1.29
CA PRO A 239 -10.12 0.17 -0.48
C PRO A 239 -10.19 -0.55 0.86
N ILE A 240 -9.03 -0.76 1.49
CA ILE A 240 -8.97 -1.19 2.89
C ILE A 240 -9.05 0.06 3.76
N VAL A 241 -9.89 0.05 4.79
CA VAL A 241 -10.11 1.20 5.66
C VAL A 241 -9.70 0.85 7.09
N PHE A 242 -8.77 1.63 7.63
CA PHE A 242 -8.47 1.66 9.06
C PHE A 242 -9.09 2.92 9.66
N SER A 243 -9.95 2.77 10.66
CA SER A 243 -10.69 3.89 11.27
C SER A 243 -11.02 3.61 12.73
N SER A 244 -11.69 4.54 13.40
CA SER A 244 -12.29 4.27 14.71
C SER A 244 -13.53 3.35 14.55
N ASP A 245 -14.06 2.83 15.65
CA ASP A 245 -15.28 2.01 15.69
C ASP A 245 -16.59 2.84 15.73
N ASP A 246 -16.53 4.13 15.44
CA ASP A 246 -17.68 5.01 15.42
C ASP A 246 -18.35 5.11 14.02
N GLU A 247 -19.43 5.90 13.92
CA GLU A 247 -20.14 6.09 12.66
C GLU A 247 -19.61 7.33 11.94
N GLY A 248 -18.76 7.15 10.94
CA GLY A 248 -18.28 8.28 10.15
C GLY A 248 -16.84 8.08 9.71
N LEU A 249 -16.26 9.18 9.21
CA LEU A 249 -14.82 9.39 9.03
C LEU A 249 -14.54 10.90 9.26
N ASP A 250 -15.18 11.50 10.26
CA ASP A 250 -15.15 12.94 10.55
C ASP A 250 -14.59 13.30 11.94
N GLY A 251 -14.16 12.28 12.69
CA GLY A 251 -13.46 12.37 13.97
C GLY A 251 -11.97 12.67 13.85
N SER A 252 -11.28 12.60 14.98
CA SER A 252 -9.83 12.79 15.09
C SER A 252 -9.32 12.34 16.46
N GLY A 253 -8.22 11.59 16.50
CA GLY A 253 -7.57 11.14 17.75
C GLY A 253 -8.36 10.06 18.48
N GLU A 254 -9.14 9.27 17.75
CA GLU A 254 -10.09 8.31 18.33
C GLU A 254 -9.44 6.95 18.58
N TRP A 255 -8.47 6.60 17.75
CA TRP A 255 -7.55 5.47 17.91
C TRP A 255 -6.12 5.91 17.56
N GLY A 256 -5.15 5.02 17.74
CA GLY A 256 -3.72 5.34 17.63
C GLY A 256 -3.26 5.60 16.20
N GLY A 257 -3.42 4.62 15.30
CA GLY A 257 -2.84 4.66 13.96
C GLY A 257 -2.05 3.40 13.62
N LEU A 258 -1.31 3.46 12.50
CA LEU A 258 -0.43 2.38 12.03
C LEU A 258 1.03 2.69 12.38
N ILE A 259 1.76 1.71 12.89
CA ILE A 259 3.21 1.81 13.13
C ILE A 259 3.90 0.66 12.40
N ILE A 260 4.86 0.97 11.54
CA ILE A 260 5.63 -0.02 10.78
C ILE A 260 7.10 0.12 11.12
N HIS A 261 7.68 -0.95 11.66
CA HIS A 261 9.10 -1.04 11.99
C HIS A 261 9.84 -1.84 10.93
N GLY A 262 10.81 -1.21 10.26
CA GLY A 262 11.69 -1.87 9.30
C GLY A 262 13.12 -2.05 9.78
N TYR A 263 13.94 -2.62 8.90
CA TYR A 263 15.38 -2.82 9.07
C TYR A 263 16.24 -1.79 8.32
N ALA A 264 15.66 -0.73 7.78
CA ALA A 264 16.38 0.29 7.03
C ALA A 264 17.19 1.25 7.92
N PRO A 265 18.17 1.97 7.34
CA PRO A 265 19.04 2.86 8.07
C PRO A 265 18.29 3.97 8.81
N HIS A 266 18.78 4.32 9.99
CA HIS A 266 18.31 5.44 10.81
C HIS A 266 19.50 6.28 11.26
N ASN A 267 19.37 7.61 11.34
CA ASN A 267 20.54 8.46 11.62
C ASN A 267 21.09 8.34 13.05
N GLU A 268 20.27 7.82 13.98
CA GLU A 268 20.67 7.49 15.35
C GLU A 268 21.37 6.12 15.50
N CYS A 269 21.31 5.27 14.46
CA CYS A 269 22.04 4.01 14.49
C CYS A 269 23.56 4.28 14.53
N ALA A 270 24.29 3.44 15.28
CA ALA A 270 25.74 3.55 15.32
C ALA A 270 26.36 3.23 13.95
N GLU A 271 27.23 4.10 13.43
CA GLU A 271 27.94 3.84 12.18
C GLU A 271 28.77 2.55 12.28
N GLY A 272 28.54 1.60 11.38
CA GLY A 272 29.19 0.28 11.40
C GLY A 272 28.77 -0.61 12.57
N GLY A 273 27.65 -0.30 13.23
CA GLY A 273 27.06 -1.10 14.29
C GLY A 273 26.66 -2.49 13.83
N SER A 274 26.69 -3.46 14.75
CA SER A 274 26.23 -4.82 14.46
C SER A 274 24.73 -4.97 14.60
N TYR A 275 24.03 -4.05 15.28
CA TYR A 275 22.58 -3.94 15.29
C TYR A 275 22.14 -2.48 15.43
N CYS A 276 20.84 -2.24 15.26
CA CYS A 276 20.23 -0.94 15.59
C CYS A 276 18.92 -1.20 16.33
N ASP A 277 18.69 -0.46 17.41
CA ASP A 277 17.49 -0.56 18.25
C ASP A 277 17.09 0.86 18.65
N ILE A 278 16.43 1.57 17.73
CA ILE A 278 15.87 2.89 17.98
C ILE A 278 14.57 2.72 18.73
N ASP A 279 14.40 3.46 19.82
CA ASP A 279 13.14 3.46 20.58
C ASP A 279 12.09 4.21 19.78
N SER A 280 11.09 3.49 19.29
CA SER A 280 10.05 4.05 18.43
C SER A 280 8.94 4.68 19.28
N GLU A 281 8.31 5.71 18.73
CA GLU A 281 7.16 6.38 19.34
C GLU A 281 6.00 5.44 19.68
N GLY A 282 5.07 5.96 20.48
CA GLY A 282 3.90 5.21 20.93
C GLY A 282 4.21 4.07 21.89
N GLU A 283 5.38 3.99 22.53
CA GLU A 283 5.82 2.81 23.31
C GLU A 283 5.78 1.51 22.47
N SER A 284 6.02 1.60 21.16
CA SER A 284 5.85 0.47 20.22
C SER A 284 7.03 -0.53 20.24
N GLY A 285 8.16 -0.14 20.83
CA GLY A 285 9.37 -0.95 20.99
C GLY A 285 10.47 -0.52 20.03
N PHE A 286 11.39 -1.43 19.69
CA PHE A 286 12.60 -1.10 18.95
C PHE A 286 12.48 -1.31 17.43
N ALA A 287 13.00 -0.36 16.66
CA ALA A 287 13.03 -0.37 15.21
C ALA A 287 14.42 -0.03 14.64
N GLY A 288 14.52 0.00 13.31
CA GLY A 288 15.72 0.39 12.60
C GLY A 288 16.69 -0.77 12.33
N GLY A 289 17.59 -0.53 11.38
CA GLY A 289 18.63 -1.47 10.99
C GLY A 289 19.65 -0.87 10.03
N TYR A 290 20.20 -1.69 9.15
CA TYR A 290 21.20 -1.27 8.15
C TYR A 290 20.91 -1.86 6.75
N ASP A 291 19.68 -2.33 6.52
CA ASP A 291 19.25 -2.92 5.25
C ASP A 291 18.32 -1.94 4.51
N PRO A 292 18.85 -1.09 3.61
CA PRO A 292 18.04 -0.13 2.87
C PRO A 292 17.00 -0.79 1.96
N ASP A 293 17.21 -2.06 1.58
CA ASP A 293 16.33 -2.81 0.69
C ASP A 293 15.28 -3.63 1.45
N ASP A 294 15.17 -3.44 2.77
CA ASP A 294 14.17 -4.10 3.62
C ASP A 294 12.74 -3.89 3.10
N SER A 295 11.90 -4.91 3.29
CA SER A 295 10.51 -4.91 2.84
C SER A 295 9.58 -5.29 3.99
N SER A 296 8.83 -4.29 4.45
CA SER A 296 7.77 -4.41 5.46
C SER A 296 6.40 -4.76 4.85
N GLY A 297 6.34 -5.02 3.54
CA GLY A 297 5.15 -5.49 2.83
C GLY A 297 4.65 -4.55 1.74
N VAL A 298 3.33 -4.55 1.52
CA VAL A 298 2.64 -3.78 0.47
C VAL A 298 1.40 -3.13 1.06
N LEU A 299 1.29 -1.81 0.92
CA LEU A 299 0.10 -1.05 1.21
C LEU A 299 -0.39 -0.42 -0.10
N ARG A 300 -1.58 -0.84 -0.56
CA ARG A 300 -2.17 -0.33 -1.79
C ARG A 300 -3.66 -0.09 -1.66
N TYR A 301 -4.14 1.10 -2.06
CA TYR A 301 -5.53 1.54 -1.85
C TYR A 301 -5.96 1.39 -0.39
N VAL A 302 -5.23 2.07 0.48
CA VAL A 302 -5.43 2.05 1.94
C VAL A 302 -5.85 3.45 2.40
N VAL A 303 -6.92 3.50 3.19
CA VAL A 303 -7.37 4.71 3.89
C VAL A 303 -7.11 4.51 5.38
N VAL A 304 -6.42 5.46 6.01
CA VAL A 304 -6.28 5.55 7.46
C VAL A 304 -6.97 6.82 7.91
N ALA A 305 -7.93 6.71 8.82
CA ALA A 305 -8.74 7.85 9.24
C ALA A 305 -8.82 7.94 10.77
N GLU A 306 -8.92 9.16 11.30
CA GLU A 306 -9.30 9.43 12.70
C GLU A 306 -8.30 8.91 13.75
N GLY A 307 -7.06 8.59 13.33
CA GLY A 307 -5.95 8.24 14.22
C GLY A 307 -5.47 9.43 15.05
N GLY A 308 -4.35 9.31 15.79
CA GLY A 308 -3.84 10.42 16.61
C GLY A 308 -4.10 10.32 18.10
N TYR A 309 -4.43 9.15 18.65
CA TYR A 309 -4.81 9.05 20.06
C TYR A 309 -3.67 9.42 21.02
N GLU A 310 -3.87 10.47 21.81
CA GLU A 310 -2.96 10.95 22.87
C GLU A 310 -2.99 9.98 24.08
N PHE A 311 -2.07 9.01 24.13
CA PHE A 311 -2.04 8.05 25.23
C PHE A 311 -1.36 8.60 26.49
N SER A 312 -0.51 9.61 26.33
CA SER A 312 0.05 10.41 27.40
C SER A 312 0.34 11.82 26.90
N THR A 313 0.45 12.79 27.80
CA THR A 313 0.50 14.21 27.40
C THR A 313 1.63 14.52 26.41
N GLY A 314 1.25 14.94 25.21
CA GLY A 314 2.17 15.25 24.10
C GLY A 314 2.85 14.03 23.48
N ASN A 315 2.24 12.84 23.60
CA ASN A 315 2.64 11.61 22.94
C ASN A 315 1.40 11.04 22.24
N GLU A 316 0.99 11.70 21.16
CA GLU A 316 0.08 11.21 20.16
C GLU A 316 0.80 10.18 19.24
N ILE A 317 0.06 9.45 18.41
CA ILE A 317 0.63 8.55 17.39
C ILE A 317 0.15 9.07 16.03
N ASN A 318 1.00 9.03 15.03
CA ASN A 318 0.63 9.46 13.68
C ASN A 318 -0.42 8.56 13.01
N GLY A 319 -1.01 9.04 11.91
CA GLY A 319 -1.87 8.19 11.09
C GLY A 319 -1.09 6.98 10.60
N ILE A 320 0.11 7.23 10.05
CA ILE A 320 1.08 6.20 9.70
C ILE A 320 2.49 6.62 10.13
N SER A 321 3.07 5.87 11.06
CA SER A 321 4.47 6.01 11.50
C SER A 321 5.35 4.99 10.78
N LEU A 322 6.37 5.46 10.08
CA LEU A 322 7.31 4.63 9.31
C LEU A 322 8.70 4.72 9.92
N VAL A 323 9.07 3.74 10.74
CA VAL A 323 10.35 3.77 11.48
C VAL A 323 11.35 2.81 10.87
N GLY A 324 12.35 3.38 10.19
CA GLY A 324 13.39 2.62 9.49
C GLY A 324 12.82 1.69 8.43
N VAL A 325 11.80 2.12 7.66
CA VAL A 325 11.19 1.30 6.60
C VAL A 325 12.00 1.41 5.30
N GLY A 326 12.31 0.27 4.69
CA GLY A 326 13.16 0.18 3.49
C GLY A 326 12.42 0.34 2.16
N SER A 327 13.20 0.55 1.10
CA SER A 327 12.71 0.76 -0.28
C SER A 327 12.07 -0.49 -0.90
N GLY A 328 12.26 -1.67 -0.29
CA GLY A 328 11.56 -2.90 -0.68
C GLY A 328 10.09 -2.92 -0.27
N THR A 329 9.61 -1.94 0.51
CA THR A 329 8.21 -1.77 0.89
C THR A 329 7.46 -0.98 -0.19
N GLU A 330 6.36 -1.52 -0.70
CA GLU A 330 5.53 -0.83 -1.70
C GLU A 330 4.42 -0.04 -0.99
N MET A 331 4.39 1.29 -1.20
CA MET A 331 3.29 2.15 -0.77
C MET A 331 2.74 2.93 -1.96
N ASP A 332 1.49 2.65 -2.32
CA ASP A 332 0.84 3.27 -3.47
C ASP A 332 -0.66 3.48 -3.19
N TYR A 333 -1.24 4.60 -3.59
CA TYR A 333 -2.63 4.97 -3.26
C TYR A 333 -2.93 4.90 -1.76
N ILE A 334 -2.25 5.75 -0.99
CA ILE A 334 -2.44 5.88 0.45
C ILE A 334 -3.19 7.17 0.76
N GLN A 335 -4.23 7.09 1.59
CA GLN A 335 -4.86 8.28 2.16
C GLN A 335 -4.73 8.26 3.67
N VAL A 336 -4.39 9.42 4.24
CA VAL A 336 -4.61 9.70 5.66
C VAL A 336 -5.58 10.87 5.81
N HIS A 337 -6.59 10.69 6.66
CA HIS A 337 -7.67 11.65 6.84
C HIS A 337 -7.97 11.94 8.32
N GLY A 338 -8.00 13.20 8.71
CA GLY A 338 -8.49 13.58 10.04
C GLY A 338 -7.62 13.08 11.20
N ASN A 339 -6.33 12.81 10.98
CA ASN A 339 -5.45 12.40 12.07
C ASN A 339 -5.28 13.52 13.11
N SER A 340 -5.23 13.21 14.42
CA SER A 340 -5.06 14.24 15.44
C SER A 340 -3.62 14.76 15.57
N ASP A 341 -2.67 13.97 15.11
CA ASP A 341 -1.25 14.32 14.97
C ASP A 341 -0.91 14.36 13.47
N ASP A 342 0.26 13.86 13.07
CA ASP A 342 0.65 13.91 11.66
C ASP A 342 -0.09 12.89 10.81
N GLY A 343 -0.27 13.21 9.53
CA GLY A 343 -0.83 12.27 8.57
C GLY A 343 0.07 11.05 8.40
N ILE A 344 1.30 11.30 7.98
CA ILE A 344 2.36 10.30 7.85
C ILE A 344 3.65 10.90 8.36
N GLU A 345 4.40 10.13 9.13
CA GLU A 345 5.71 10.54 9.62
C GLU A 345 6.78 9.48 9.30
N PHE A 346 7.88 9.92 8.71
CA PHE A 346 9.03 9.08 8.37
C PHE A 346 10.16 9.28 9.37
N TYR A 347 10.49 8.24 10.13
CA TYR A 347 11.63 8.23 11.05
C TYR A 347 12.76 7.41 10.44
N GLY A 348 13.70 8.09 9.78
CA GLY A 348 14.74 7.44 8.99
C GLY A 348 14.17 6.58 7.85
N GLY A 349 14.97 5.63 7.37
CA GLY A 349 14.60 4.75 6.27
C GLY A 349 14.63 5.41 4.90
N ASN A 350 14.11 4.68 3.91
CA ASN A 350 14.15 5.03 2.49
C ASN A 350 12.99 4.39 1.70
N VAL A 351 11.87 4.11 2.38
CA VAL A 351 10.62 3.71 1.74
C VAL A 351 10.11 4.81 0.80
N ASN A 352 9.52 4.40 -0.32
CA ASN A 352 8.98 5.30 -1.32
C ASN A 352 7.44 5.28 -1.29
N VAL A 353 6.79 6.42 -1.60
CA VAL A 353 5.33 6.53 -1.74
C VAL A 353 4.97 7.08 -3.12
N LYS A 354 4.18 6.32 -3.90
CA LYS A 354 3.89 6.64 -5.30
C LYS A 354 2.66 7.53 -5.48
N HIS A 355 1.63 7.37 -4.66
CA HIS A 355 0.44 8.23 -4.65
C HIS A 355 -0.02 8.41 -3.20
N GLY A 356 -0.11 9.66 -2.75
CA GLY A 356 -0.46 10.01 -1.37
C GLY A 356 -1.49 11.13 -1.30
N VAL A 357 -2.51 10.97 -0.45
CA VAL A 357 -3.54 11.98 -0.19
C VAL A 357 -3.63 12.24 1.31
N PHE A 358 -3.31 13.46 1.74
CA PHE A 358 -3.30 13.86 3.14
C PHE A 358 -4.28 14.99 3.35
N THR A 359 -5.31 14.76 4.16
CA THR A 359 -6.47 15.64 4.23
C THR A 359 -6.88 15.87 5.67
N ASN A 360 -6.98 17.13 6.07
CA ASN A 360 -7.51 17.52 7.38
C ASN A 360 -6.76 16.92 8.59
N ASN A 361 -5.47 16.59 8.46
CA ASN A 361 -4.63 16.20 9.60
C ASN A 361 -4.36 17.41 10.49
N ASN A 362 -4.49 17.23 11.80
CA ASN A 362 -4.54 18.31 12.79
C ASN A 362 -3.19 18.97 13.05
N ASP A 363 -2.10 18.19 13.05
CA ASP A 363 -0.75 18.72 13.05
C ASP A 363 -0.21 18.76 11.61
N ASP A 364 0.84 18.02 11.27
CA ASP A 364 1.47 18.06 9.95
C ASP A 364 0.89 17.02 8.99
N SER A 365 0.72 17.35 7.71
CA SER A 365 0.19 16.36 6.76
C SER A 365 1.21 15.29 6.37
N VAL A 366 2.46 15.71 6.17
CA VAL A 366 3.60 14.86 5.87
C VAL A 366 4.78 15.37 6.69
N ASP A 367 5.29 14.54 7.59
CA ASP A 367 6.46 14.82 8.41
C ASP A 367 7.60 13.85 8.05
N TRP A 368 8.84 14.32 8.07
CA TRP A 368 9.98 13.42 8.18
C TRP A 368 11.04 13.92 9.16
N ASP A 369 11.66 12.94 9.80
CA ASP A 369 12.76 13.15 10.72
C ASP A 369 13.83 12.04 10.57
N GLU A 370 14.87 12.14 11.40
CA GLU A 370 15.79 11.07 11.78
C GLU A 370 16.52 10.38 10.61
N GLY A 371 16.71 11.14 9.52
CA GLY A 371 17.53 10.78 8.38
C GLY A 371 16.76 10.30 7.15
N TYR A 372 15.45 10.45 7.04
CA TYR A 372 14.69 9.90 5.91
C TYR A 372 15.25 10.27 4.51
N GLN A 373 15.42 9.26 3.66
CA GLN A 373 16.06 9.37 2.33
C GLN A 373 15.26 8.67 1.21
N GLY A 374 13.93 8.67 1.28
CA GLY A 374 13.07 8.07 0.26
C GLY A 374 12.65 9.00 -0.89
N ASN A 375 11.74 8.49 -1.71
CA ASN A 375 11.15 9.19 -2.85
C ASN A 375 9.61 9.24 -2.73
N LEU A 376 9.03 10.44 -2.87
CA LEU A 376 7.58 10.65 -2.86
C LEU A 376 7.13 11.24 -4.20
N GLN A 377 6.11 10.66 -4.82
CA GLN A 377 5.53 11.20 -6.05
C GLN A 377 4.01 11.29 -5.98
N TYR A 378 3.40 12.19 -6.75
CA TYR A 378 1.94 12.39 -6.82
C TYR A 378 1.30 12.55 -5.44
N ILE A 379 1.73 13.60 -4.74
CA ILE A 379 1.29 13.88 -3.37
C ILE A 379 0.30 15.04 -3.37
N ILE A 380 -0.91 14.82 -2.84
CA ILE A 380 -1.92 15.85 -2.59
C ILE A 380 -2.00 16.08 -1.08
N VAL A 381 -1.80 17.33 -0.67
CA VAL A 381 -2.05 17.77 0.70
C VAL A 381 -3.15 18.82 0.69
N LYS A 382 -4.21 18.58 1.44
CA LYS A 382 -5.20 19.60 1.79
C LYS A 382 -5.18 19.82 3.30
N GLN A 383 -4.39 20.80 3.71
CA GLN A 383 -4.12 21.11 5.10
C GLN A 383 -5.31 21.84 5.72
N GLY A 384 -6.22 21.08 6.34
CA GLY A 384 -7.52 21.59 6.82
C GLY A 384 -7.56 22.03 8.28
N ALA A 385 -6.54 21.70 9.09
CA ALA A 385 -6.73 21.66 10.52
C ALA A 385 -5.73 22.47 11.36
N SER A 386 -5.69 22.14 12.66
CA SER A 386 -5.69 23.13 13.72
C SER A 386 -4.35 23.44 14.35
N LYS A 387 -3.19 22.92 13.92
CA LYS A 387 -1.91 23.24 14.56
C LYS A 387 -0.73 23.29 13.57
N GLY A 388 -0.61 22.35 12.64
CA GLY A 388 0.59 22.20 11.80
C GLY A 388 0.48 22.66 10.35
N GLU A 389 1.45 22.21 9.57
CA GLU A 389 1.84 22.54 8.20
C GLU A 389 1.48 21.44 7.19
N ALA A 390 1.59 21.79 5.90
CA ALA A 390 1.45 20.78 4.85
C ALA A 390 2.63 19.80 4.86
N PHE A 391 3.82 20.33 5.17
CA PHE A 391 5.06 19.57 5.33
C PHE A 391 5.87 20.14 6.48
N GLU A 392 6.31 19.26 7.37
CA GLU A 392 7.24 19.52 8.46
C GLU A 392 8.42 18.55 8.32
N MET A 393 9.63 19.08 8.52
CA MET A 393 10.81 18.51 7.89
C MET A 393 12.02 18.75 8.76
N ASP A 394 12.46 17.68 9.40
CA ASP A 394 13.46 17.65 10.44
C ASP A 394 14.63 16.71 10.15
N THR A 395 15.68 16.86 10.96
CA THR A 395 16.77 15.90 11.13
C THR A 395 17.27 16.01 12.57
N GLU A 396 16.37 15.71 13.51
CA GLU A 396 16.67 15.36 14.88
C GLU A 396 17.52 14.08 14.95
N GLY A 397 18.12 13.86 16.11
CA GLY A 397 18.99 12.73 16.39
C GLY A 397 20.48 13.07 16.31
N SER A 398 21.31 12.09 15.94
CA SER A 398 22.77 12.24 16.04
C SER A 398 23.30 13.32 15.11
N SER A 399 24.02 14.31 15.66
CA SER A 399 24.65 15.38 14.86
C SER A 399 25.67 14.88 13.82
N ASP A 400 26.18 13.66 14.03
CA ASP A 400 27.13 12.94 13.17
C ASP A 400 26.44 12.00 12.16
N GLY A 401 25.11 11.82 12.26
CA GLY A 401 24.30 11.00 11.36
C GLY A 401 24.01 11.67 10.00
N PHE A 402 23.45 10.89 9.07
CA PHE A 402 23.01 11.42 7.77
C PHE A 402 21.74 12.27 7.92
N LEU A 403 21.59 13.24 7.01
CA LEU A 403 20.45 14.17 7.01
C LEU A 403 19.23 13.57 6.35
N SER A 404 18.04 13.98 6.81
CA SER A 404 16.79 13.80 6.09
C SER A 404 16.79 14.73 4.89
N LYS A 405 16.71 14.16 3.69
CA LYS A 405 16.73 14.90 2.42
C LYS A 405 16.06 14.08 1.31
N PRO A 406 14.79 13.71 1.47
CA PRO A 406 14.07 12.94 0.47
C PRO A 406 13.90 13.72 -0.84
N THR A 407 13.56 12.99 -1.90
CA THR A 407 13.18 13.59 -3.19
C THR A 407 11.67 13.52 -3.36
N LEU A 408 11.05 14.63 -3.73
CA LEU A 408 9.63 14.76 -4.00
C LEU A 408 9.40 15.24 -5.43
N ALA A 409 8.40 14.67 -6.11
CA ALA A 409 8.00 15.08 -7.45
C ALA A 409 6.47 15.13 -7.57
N ASN A 410 5.94 16.08 -8.34
CA ASN A 410 4.50 16.18 -8.62
C ASN A 410 3.68 16.32 -7.32
N VAL A 411 3.81 17.47 -6.66
CA VAL A 411 3.17 17.75 -5.37
C VAL A 411 2.13 18.87 -5.54
N THR A 412 0.97 18.74 -4.91
CA THR A 412 -0.06 19.79 -4.86
C THR A 412 -0.50 20.02 -3.43
N ILE A 413 -0.31 21.24 -2.94
CA ILE A 413 -0.62 21.65 -1.59
C ILE A 413 -1.71 22.71 -1.63
N ILE A 414 -2.77 22.48 -0.85
CA ILE A 414 -3.91 23.37 -0.65
C ILE A 414 -3.96 23.72 0.84
N ASN A 415 -3.58 24.94 1.19
CA ASN A 415 -3.61 25.42 2.56
C ASN A 415 -5.02 25.90 2.92
N ASP A 416 -5.70 25.24 3.85
CA ASP A 416 -7.02 25.60 4.38
C ASP A 416 -6.97 25.79 5.91
N LYS A 417 -5.90 26.46 6.38
CA LYS A 417 -5.59 26.62 7.80
C LYS A 417 -6.70 27.36 8.57
N VAL A 418 -6.98 26.91 9.79
CA VAL A 418 -7.83 27.62 10.76
C VAL A 418 -7.18 28.94 11.23
N ALA A 419 -7.92 29.80 11.95
CA ALA A 419 -7.43 31.10 12.40
C ALA A 419 -6.23 31.01 13.36
N ASP A 420 -5.41 32.07 13.37
CA ASP A 420 -4.25 32.24 14.27
C ASP A 420 -3.21 31.10 14.15
N ARG A 421 -2.83 30.74 12.92
CA ARG A 421 -1.78 29.74 12.64
C ARG A 421 -0.53 30.33 12.01
N ALA A 422 0.49 29.50 11.91
CA ALA A 422 1.68 29.79 11.14
C ALA A 422 1.27 30.21 9.72
N LYS A 423 1.95 31.24 9.20
CA LYS A 423 1.67 31.83 7.89
C LYS A 423 2.52 31.24 6.77
N TYR A 424 3.08 30.05 7.02
CA TYR A 424 3.84 29.29 6.06
C TYR A 424 3.20 27.92 5.81
N SER A 425 3.47 27.37 4.62
CA SER A 425 2.91 26.10 4.18
C SER A 425 3.84 24.92 4.46
N LEU A 426 5.14 25.11 4.26
CA LEU A 426 6.19 24.12 4.50
C LEU A 426 7.20 24.67 5.51
N ASN A 427 7.72 23.81 6.38
CA ASN A 427 8.66 24.21 7.43
C ASN A 427 9.88 23.28 7.51
N PHE A 428 11.03 23.73 7.00
CA PHE A 428 12.30 23.03 7.17
C PHE A 428 12.98 23.51 8.44
N LYS A 429 13.32 22.60 9.34
CA LYS A 429 14.06 22.95 10.55
C LYS A 429 15.08 21.83 10.87
N LYS A 430 15.79 21.96 12.00
CA LYS A 430 16.85 21.05 12.49
C LYS A 430 17.81 20.45 11.44
N ARG A 431 18.25 21.24 10.45
CA ARG A 431 19.22 20.80 9.42
C ARG A 431 18.66 19.76 8.44
N SER A 432 17.34 19.77 8.22
CA SER A 432 16.65 19.02 7.16
C SER A 432 16.84 19.66 5.78
N GLY A 433 16.98 18.81 4.77
CA GLY A 433 17.02 19.16 3.36
C GLY A 433 15.86 18.53 2.57
N GLY A 434 15.96 18.55 1.24
CA GLY A 434 14.97 17.94 0.37
C GLY A 434 15.06 18.45 -1.08
N PHE A 435 14.60 17.63 -2.02
CA PHE A 435 14.62 17.93 -3.44
C PHE A 435 13.19 17.95 -3.97
N PHE A 436 12.63 19.13 -4.18
CA PHE A 436 11.23 19.29 -4.62
C PHE A 436 11.16 19.64 -6.10
N HIS A 437 10.39 18.85 -6.83
CA HIS A 437 10.20 18.99 -8.26
C HIS A 437 8.72 19.06 -8.61
N ASN A 438 8.33 19.90 -9.58
CA ASN A 438 6.97 19.96 -10.10
C ASN A 438 5.91 20.17 -9.00
N THR A 439 6.07 21.23 -8.20
CA THR A 439 5.23 21.49 -7.01
C THR A 439 4.29 22.70 -7.21
N VAL A 440 3.04 22.53 -6.80
CA VAL A 440 2.03 23.60 -6.71
C VAL A 440 1.72 23.84 -5.24
N VAL A 441 1.75 25.11 -4.81
CA VAL A 441 1.27 25.49 -3.47
C VAL A 441 0.27 26.62 -3.61
N THR A 442 -0.94 26.41 -3.10
CA THR A 442 -2.03 27.39 -3.10
C THR A 442 -2.70 27.50 -1.73
N VAL A 443 -3.60 28.47 -1.58
CA VAL A 443 -4.37 28.72 -0.37
C VAL A 443 -5.85 28.67 -0.72
N ALA A 444 -6.63 27.87 0.02
CA ALA A 444 -8.06 27.79 -0.16
C ALA A 444 -8.75 29.10 0.23
N ASP A 445 -9.82 29.46 -0.49
CA ASP A 445 -10.66 30.62 -0.17
C ASP A 445 -11.24 30.54 1.26
N SER A 446 -11.47 29.33 1.76
CA SER A 446 -11.98 29.04 3.09
C SER A 446 -10.95 29.22 4.21
N SER A 447 -9.67 29.40 3.88
CA SER A 447 -8.62 29.51 4.89
C SER A 447 -8.86 30.73 5.78
N GLN A 448 -8.75 30.54 7.09
CA GLN A 448 -8.92 31.60 8.08
C GLN A 448 -7.60 32.25 8.47
N THR A 449 -6.47 31.62 8.11
CA THR A 449 -5.13 32.21 8.23
C THR A 449 -4.62 32.60 6.85
N ALA A 450 -4.32 33.87 6.68
CA ALA A 450 -3.62 34.34 5.49
C ALA A 450 -2.18 33.82 5.51
N VAL A 451 -1.94 32.68 4.86
CA VAL A 451 -0.60 32.23 4.47
C VAL A 451 0.00 33.34 3.61
N ASP A 452 1.28 33.65 3.84
CA ASP A 452 2.00 34.68 3.08
C ASP A 452 3.43 34.26 2.69
N THR A 453 3.83 33.06 3.08
CA THR A 453 5.15 32.48 2.79
C THR A 453 4.96 31.02 2.37
N CYS A 454 5.52 30.57 1.24
CA CYS A 454 5.43 29.15 0.88
C CYS A 454 6.31 28.31 1.80
N ILE A 455 7.60 28.66 1.88
CA ILE A 455 8.63 27.87 2.54
C ILE A 455 9.24 28.67 3.68
N ASN A 456 9.06 28.17 4.90
CA ASN A 456 9.87 28.59 6.03
C ASN A 456 11.11 27.70 6.14
N VAL A 457 12.27 28.31 6.34
CA VAL A 457 13.53 27.61 6.64
C VAL A 457 14.02 28.15 7.96
N ASP A 458 13.91 27.35 9.01
CA ASP A 458 14.27 27.69 10.37
C ASP A 458 15.60 27.05 10.78
N GLY A 459 16.45 27.86 11.41
CA GLY A 459 17.76 27.45 11.90
C GLY A 459 18.85 27.42 10.82
N SER A 460 20.05 27.87 11.22
CA SER A 460 21.21 28.01 10.34
C SER A 460 21.69 26.71 9.69
N GLY A 461 21.25 25.56 10.21
CA GLY A 461 21.55 24.25 9.65
C GLY A 461 20.86 24.06 8.31
N SER A 462 19.53 24.19 8.28
CA SER A 462 18.71 24.05 7.07
C SER A 462 18.98 25.19 6.08
N GLU A 463 19.20 26.41 6.59
CA GLU A 463 19.61 27.56 5.76
C GLU A 463 20.88 27.28 4.94
N ALA A 464 21.83 26.52 5.49
CA ALA A 464 23.10 26.22 4.82
C ALA A 464 22.97 25.17 3.70
N LEU A 465 21.86 24.45 3.62
CA LEU A 465 21.61 23.43 2.58
C LEU A 465 20.96 24.02 1.33
N VAL A 466 20.42 25.24 1.40
CA VAL A 466 19.73 25.89 0.29
C VAL A 466 20.65 26.01 -0.92
N GLY A 467 20.23 25.40 -2.03
CA GLY A 467 20.96 25.36 -3.29
C GLY A 467 21.98 24.22 -3.44
N SER A 468 22.12 23.35 -2.43
CA SER A 468 22.95 22.13 -2.51
C SER A 468 22.18 20.85 -2.17
N ALA A 469 21.53 20.81 -1.01
CA ALA A 469 20.77 19.67 -0.50
C ALA A 469 19.35 20.05 -0.05
N LEU A 470 18.98 21.32 -0.25
CA LEU A 470 17.62 21.84 -0.22
C LEU A 470 17.39 22.59 -1.52
N VAL A 471 16.70 21.96 -2.46
CA VAL A 471 16.57 22.38 -3.85
C VAL A 471 15.10 22.34 -4.27
N ILE A 472 14.68 23.34 -5.03
CA ILE A 472 13.36 23.40 -5.63
C ILE A 472 13.51 23.67 -7.13
N ASN A 473 12.67 23.06 -7.96
CA ASN A 473 12.48 23.48 -9.35
C ASN A 473 11.09 23.16 -9.87
N ASN A 474 10.67 23.90 -10.88
CA ASN A 474 9.33 23.84 -11.47
C ASN A 474 8.26 24.02 -10.39
N TRP A 475 8.11 25.25 -9.92
CA TRP A 475 7.26 25.58 -8.78
C TRP A 475 6.22 26.63 -9.13
N ILE A 476 4.95 26.38 -8.85
CA ILE A 476 3.89 27.40 -8.86
C ILE A 476 3.73 27.94 -7.44
N GLN A 477 4.08 29.21 -7.29
CA GLN A 477 4.02 29.95 -6.03
C GLN A 477 2.69 30.71 -5.95
N ASP A 478 1.78 30.22 -5.12
CA ASP A 478 0.45 30.83 -4.91
C ASP A 478 0.05 30.82 -3.42
N CYS A 479 1.01 31.10 -2.54
CA CYS A 479 0.86 30.93 -1.10
C CYS A 479 0.23 32.14 -0.40
N GLY A 480 -0.39 33.05 -1.15
CA GLY A 480 -1.12 34.18 -0.60
C GLY A 480 -2.63 33.97 -0.70
N GLN A 481 -3.38 34.58 0.20
CA GLN A 481 -4.83 34.42 0.20
C GLN A 481 -5.50 35.40 -0.77
N GLY A 482 -6.17 34.84 -1.79
CA GLY A 482 -7.02 35.55 -2.74
C GLY A 482 -6.38 35.73 -4.12
N GLU A 483 -7.23 35.92 -5.14
CA GLU A 483 -6.83 36.05 -6.55
C GLU A 483 -5.73 37.11 -6.75
N GLY A 484 -4.63 36.71 -7.39
CA GLY A 484 -3.47 37.57 -7.66
C GLY A 484 -2.60 37.89 -6.43
N VAL A 485 -2.79 37.19 -5.31
CA VAL A 485 -1.99 37.34 -4.09
C VAL A 485 -1.17 36.07 -3.89
N HIS A 486 0.11 36.11 -4.24
CA HIS A 486 0.92 34.89 -4.32
C HIS A 486 1.88 34.67 -3.13
N GLY A 487 1.90 35.61 -2.18
CA GLY A 487 2.81 35.59 -1.03
C GLY A 487 4.28 35.74 -1.44
N THR A 488 5.18 35.24 -0.59
CA THR A 488 6.61 35.11 -0.88
C THR A 488 7.01 33.65 -0.96
N LEU A 489 8.00 33.32 -1.77
CA LEU A 489 8.56 31.97 -1.82
C LEU A 489 9.16 31.55 -0.48
N SER A 490 9.98 32.41 0.13
CA SER A 490 10.67 32.13 1.38
C SER A 490 10.97 33.41 2.18
N GLY A 491 11.33 33.23 3.45
CA GLY A 491 11.86 34.31 4.29
C GLY A 491 13.17 34.91 3.77
N SER A 492 13.51 36.11 4.25
CA SER A 492 14.70 36.87 3.81
C SER A 492 16.05 36.32 4.28
N ASN A 493 16.03 35.31 5.15
CA ASN A 493 17.21 34.62 5.66
C ASN A 493 17.85 33.70 4.61
N VAL A 494 17.07 33.23 3.63
CA VAL A 494 17.53 32.34 2.56
C VAL A 494 17.21 32.90 1.17
N SER A 495 17.85 32.35 0.14
CA SER A 495 17.57 32.68 -1.26
C SER A 495 17.66 31.41 -2.09
N PHE A 496 16.51 30.93 -2.56
CA PHE A 496 16.43 29.82 -3.50
C PHE A 496 16.80 30.26 -4.93
N ASP A 497 17.17 29.30 -5.79
CA ASP A 497 17.19 29.53 -7.23
C ASP A 497 15.74 29.62 -7.73
N ALA A 498 15.32 30.84 -8.09
CA ALA A 498 13.97 31.12 -8.56
C ALA A 498 13.82 31.04 -10.09
N SER A 499 14.81 30.51 -10.82
CA SER A 499 14.78 30.48 -12.30
C SER A 499 13.63 29.67 -12.91
N THR A 500 13.08 28.71 -12.16
CA THR A 500 11.94 27.87 -12.55
C THR A 500 10.76 28.00 -11.58
N VAL A 501 10.72 29.09 -10.80
CA VAL A 501 9.61 29.44 -9.92
C VAL A 501 8.73 30.45 -10.64
N THR A 502 7.43 30.17 -10.71
CA THR A 502 6.42 31.05 -11.31
C THR A 502 5.47 31.56 -10.24
N GLU A 503 5.40 32.89 -10.12
CA GLU A 503 4.41 33.59 -9.30
C GLU A 503 3.13 33.78 -10.12
N THR A 504 2.13 32.91 -9.91
CA THR A 504 0.86 32.90 -10.65
C THR A 504 -0.21 32.15 -9.86
N ASP A 505 -1.49 32.42 -10.13
CA ASP A 505 -2.59 31.68 -9.50
C ASP A 505 -2.48 30.20 -9.89
N ALA A 506 -2.59 29.30 -8.92
CA ALA A 506 -2.54 27.86 -9.20
C ALA A 506 -3.71 27.38 -10.06
N ALA A 507 -4.86 28.08 -9.99
CA ALA A 507 -6.05 27.83 -10.77
C ALA A 507 -6.45 26.34 -10.81
N LEU A 508 -6.53 25.71 -9.63
CA LEU A 508 -6.91 24.30 -9.53
C LEU A 508 -8.35 24.10 -10.01
N ASP A 509 -8.57 23.07 -10.83
CA ASP A 509 -9.91 22.64 -11.23
C ASP A 509 -10.54 21.67 -10.21
N ALA A 510 -11.72 21.12 -10.52
CA ALA A 510 -12.39 20.17 -9.64
C ALA A 510 -11.66 18.82 -9.50
N LEU A 511 -10.67 18.55 -10.34
CA LEU A 511 -9.81 17.37 -10.27
C LEU A 511 -8.49 17.66 -9.53
N LEU A 512 -8.33 18.88 -9.01
CA LEU A 512 -7.09 19.40 -8.40
C LEU A 512 -5.91 19.49 -9.36
N SER A 513 -6.18 19.55 -10.66
CA SER A 513 -5.16 19.80 -11.68
C SER A 513 -4.97 21.30 -11.87
N SER A 514 -3.72 21.77 -11.92
CA SER A 514 -3.43 23.19 -12.12
C SER A 514 -3.71 23.61 -13.55
N GLN A 515 -4.55 24.63 -13.72
CA GLN A 515 -4.90 25.20 -15.02
C GLN A 515 -4.04 26.43 -15.38
N ALA A 516 -3.01 26.72 -14.59
CA ALA A 516 -2.00 27.72 -14.93
C ALA A 516 -1.30 27.29 -16.24
N PRO A 517 -1.12 28.17 -17.24
CA PRO A 517 -0.42 27.82 -18.48
C PRO A 517 0.99 27.27 -18.26
N GLU A 518 1.65 27.71 -17.19
CA GLU A 518 2.99 27.30 -16.79
C GLU A 518 3.04 25.91 -16.14
N ALA A 519 1.88 25.33 -15.79
CA ALA A 519 1.81 23.99 -15.21
C ALA A 519 1.95 22.87 -16.24
N ALA A 520 1.94 23.15 -17.55
CA ALA A 520 1.88 22.13 -18.59
C ALA A 520 2.88 22.37 -19.72
N GLY A 521 3.27 21.30 -20.41
CA GLY A 521 4.15 21.37 -21.58
C GLY A 521 5.61 21.69 -21.23
N LEU A 522 6.05 21.29 -20.04
CA LEU A 522 7.45 21.33 -19.64
C LEU A 522 8.24 20.24 -20.39
N GLU A 523 9.56 20.32 -20.36
CA GLU A 523 10.35 19.15 -20.68
C GLU A 523 10.27 18.16 -19.51
N PRO A 524 10.12 16.84 -19.76
CA PRO A 524 10.16 15.83 -18.72
C PRO A 524 11.41 15.97 -17.83
N LEU A 525 11.25 15.73 -16.52
CA LEU A 525 12.37 15.74 -15.58
C LEU A 525 13.45 14.72 -16.00
N ASP A 526 14.71 15.16 -16.00
CA ASP A 526 15.87 14.31 -16.25
C ASP A 526 16.55 13.98 -14.92
N TRP A 527 16.20 12.83 -14.35
CA TRP A 527 16.71 12.39 -13.04
C TRP A 527 18.22 12.18 -13.03
N ASP A 528 18.81 11.71 -14.14
CA ASP A 528 20.27 11.57 -14.28
C ASP A 528 20.96 12.95 -14.23
N ALA A 529 20.39 13.95 -14.91
CA ALA A 529 20.89 15.30 -14.86
C ALA A 529 20.74 15.94 -13.47
N ILE A 530 19.61 15.70 -12.79
CA ILE A 530 19.36 16.18 -11.41
C ILE A 530 20.39 15.57 -10.45
N ASN A 531 20.55 14.25 -10.45
CA ASN A 531 21.53 13.55 -9.61
C ASN A 531 22.98 13.96 -9.94
N GLY A 532 23.27 14.24 -11.21
CA GLY A 532 24.57 14.76 -11.64
C GLY A 532 24.84 16.20 -11.18
N ALA A 533 23.81 17.04 -11.08
CA ALA A 533 23.90 18.42 -10.61
C ALA A 533 23.95 18.52 -9.08
N TYR A 534 23.22 17.63 -8.39
CA TYR A 534 23.09 17.60 -6.94
C TYR A 534 23.48 16.22 -6.40
N PRO A 535 24.77 16.02 -6.03
CA PRO A 535 25.28 14.71 -5.60
C PRO A 535 24.67 14.15 -4.31
N GLU A 536 23.95 14.98 -3.55
CA GLU A 536 23.24 14.57 -2.32
C GLU A 536 21.79 14.15 -2.58
N SER A 537 21.30 14.27 -3.82
CA SER A 537 19.98 13.80 -4.23
C SER A 537 19.88 12.29 -4.13
N VAL A 538 18.73 11.83 -3.66
CA VAL A 538 18.36 10.41 -3.55
C VAL A 538 17.33 10.00 -4.60
N ALA A 539 17.16 10.80 -5.66
CA ALA A 539 16.18 10.53 -6.70
C ALA A 539 16.45 9.18 -7.39
N ASP A 540 15.52 8.25 -7.28
CA ASP A 540 15.52 7.01 -8.06
C ASP A 540 14.77 7.25 -9.38
N GLY A 541 15.50 7.30 -10.49
CA GLY A 541 14.94 7.51 -11.82
C GLY A 541 14.21 6.30 -12.42
N ASP A 542 14.39 5.10 -11.85
CA ASP A 542 13.61 3.91 -12.22
C ASP A 542 12.25 3.90 -11.48
N TYR A 543 12.20 4.52 -10.30
CA TYR A 543 10.96 4.69 -9.55
C TYR A 543 10.19 5.93 -10.00
N LEU A 544 10.82 7.11 -10.10
CA LEU A 544 10.15 8.39 -10.32
C LEU A 544 9.78 8.60 -11.80
N ASP A 545 8.50 8.88 -12.06
CA ASP A 545 8.05 9.21 -13.41
C ASP A 545 8.60 10.57 -13.85
N ALA A 546 9.06 10.64 -15.10
CA ALA A 546 9.47 11.89 -15.74
C ALA A 546 8.25 12.60 -16.35
N THR A 547 7.58 13.45 -15.56
CA THR A 547 6.39 14.19 -16.00
C THR A 547 6.74 15.53 -16.65
N ASP A 548 5.90 15.97 -17.58
CA ASP A 548 5.99 17.24 -18.32
C ASP A 548 5.05 18.32 -17.78
N TYR A 549 4.63 18.19 -16.51
CA TYR A 549 3.69 19.08 -15.83
C TYR A 549 4.04 19.32 -14.36
N ILE A 550 3.53 20.43 -13.80
CA ILE A 550 3.66 20.83 -12.39
C ILE A 550 2.38 20.44 -11.64
N GLY A 551 2.54 19.82 -10.46
CA GLY A 551 1.43 19.38 -9.61
C GLY A 551 1.24 17.86 -9.62
N ALA A 552 0.38 17.38 -8.72
CA ALA A 552 0.12 15.97 -8.48
C ALA A 552 -0.83 15.34 -9.51
N VAL A 553 -1.65 16.14 -10.19
CA VAL A 553 -2.63 15.67 -11.19
C VAL A 553 -2.33 16.32 -12.53
N ASN A 554 -2.32 15.52 -13.60
CA ASN A 554 -2.07 16.00 -14.96
C ASN A 554 -3.07 17.12 -15.35
N PRO A 555 -2.59 18.30 -15.81
CA PRO A 555 -3.42 19.41 -16.25
C PRO A 555 -4.48 19.10 -17.32
N ASP A 556 -4.31 18.03 -18.11
CA ASP A 556 -5.31 17.62 -19.10
C ASP A 556 -6.54 16.90 -18.50
N GLY A 557 -6.51 16.60 -17.20
CA GLY A 557 -7.58 15.96 -16.45
C GLY A 557 -7.85 14.52 -16.86
N SER A 558 -6.96 13.88 -17.62
CA SER A 558 -7.16 12.52 -18.15
C SER A 558 -7.04 11.42 -17.10
N ASP A 559 -6.34 11.69 -15.99
CA ASP A 559 -6.09 10.71 -14.92
C ASP A 559 -6.17 11.33 -13.51
N PRO A 560 -7.39 11.57 -12.99
CA PRO A 560 -7.59 11.91 -11.59
C PRO A 560 -7.43 10.64 -10.73
N TRP A 561 -6.19 10.21 -10.55
CA TRP A 561 -5.81 8.96 -9.89
C TRP A 561 -6.38 8.81 -8.46
N TRP A 562 -6.60 9.94 -7.76
CA TRP A 562 -7.17 9.98 -6.40
C TRP A 562 -8.69 9.69 -6.38
N ALA A 563 -9.39 9.88 -7.48
CA ALA A 563 -10.85 9.83 -7.49
C ALA A 563 -11.38 8.40 -7.34
N GLY A 564 -12.37 8.18 -6.47
CA GLY A 564 -13.16 6.95 -6.39
C GLY A 564 -12.77 5.98 -5.27
N TRP A 565 -11.68 6.23 -4.55
CA TRP A 565 -11.24 5.41 -3.41
C TRP A 565 -10.96 6.23 -2.15
N THR A 566 -10.79 7.55 -2.27
CA THR A 566 -10.59 8.43 -1.12
C THR A 566 -11.90 8.73 -0.36
N VAL A 567 -11.77 9.17 0.89
CA VAL A 567 -12.88 9.60 1.75
C VAL A 567 -13.73 10.64 1.02
N SER A 568 -15.04 10.36 0.91
CA SER A 568 -15.96 11.17 0.13
C SER A 568 -16.06 12.60 0.66
N GLY A 569 -15.81 13.59 -0.20
CA GLY A 569 -15.89 15.01 0.16
C GLY A 569 -14.66 15.58 0.89
N SER A 570 -13.59 14.77 1.06
CA SER A 570 -12.35 15.24 1.69
C SER A 570 -11.56 16.24 0.83
N LEU A 571 -11.61 16.11 -0.51
CA LEU A 571 -10.89 16.96 -1.48
C LEU A 571 -11.76 18.03 -2.12
#